data_AF-A0A8T4VN27-F1
#
_entry.id   AF-A0A8T4VN27-F1
#
_cell.length_a   1.000
_cell.length_b   1.000
_cell.length_c   1.000
_cell.angle_alpha   90.00
_cell.angle_beta   90.00
_cell.angle_gamma   90.00
#
_symmetry.space_group_name_H-M   'P 1'
#
loop_
_entity.id
_entity.type
_entity.pdbx_description
1 polymer ?
#
loop_
_entity_poly.entity_id
_entity_poly.type
_entity_poly.pdbx_seq_one_letter_code
_entity_poly.pdbx_strand_id
1 'polypeptide(L)'
;MGCSKKRIENQFAAIGIGAMIVFISMVLVAGIAASILVQTSTQLEMQALKSGQETIAEASTGLTVKGVEGFNDSGLIKKLAIEVSPKAGSPDIDLNNTIIEITDGSEKHVLEFGGSAQHVNASSINGDIESNGKFGSATTFGITVLQDADDSCTSSTPIIGYGDHVIIGVNTSLIFTTNSGLPPRTDVDGLVIIEEGAPGIIGFTTPASYVDDIIELQ
;
A
#
# COMPACT_ATOMS: atom_id res chain seq x y z
N MET A 1 -18.04 -75.77 48.79
CA MET A 1 -16.96 -74.75 48.71
C MET A 1 -16.79 -74.06 47.34
N GLY A 2 -17.49 -74.46 46.25
CA GLY A 2 -17.28 -73.87 44.91
C GLY A 2 -17.92 -72.50 44.62
N CYS A 3 -18.90 -72.06 45.40
CA CYS A 3 -19.66 -70.83 45.11
C CYS A 3 -18.85 -69.52 45.36
N SER A 4 -17.89 -69.54 46.30
CA SER A 4 -17.06 -68.37 46.62
C SER A 4 -16.02 -68.07 45.53
N LYS A 5 -15.43 -69.11 44.90
CA LYS A 5 -14.41 -68.96 43.84
C LYS A 5 -14.96 -68.29 42.57
N LYS A 6 -16.15 -68.70 42.09
CA LYS A 6 -16.80 -68.10 40.91
C LYS A 6 -17.13 -66.62 41.09
N ARG A 7 -17.41 -66.19 42.32
CA ARG A 7 -17.77 -64.80 42.63
C ARG A 7 -16.56 -63.87 42.57
N ILE A 8 -15.38 -64.38 42.97
CA ILE A 8 -14.11 -63.67 42.89
C ILE A 8 -13.63 -63.57 41.43
N GLU A 9 -13.75 -64.63 40.62
CA GLU A 9 -13.45 -64.58 39.18
C GLU A 9 -14.29 -63.55 38.42
N ASN A 10 -15.60 -63.49 38.70
CA ASN A 10 -16.48 -62.50 38.08
C ASN A 10 -16.13 -61.05 38.49
N GLN A 11 -15.61 -60.84 39.70
CA GLN A 11 -15.11 -59.52 40.11
C GLN A 11 -13.85 -59.13 39.36
N PHE A 12 -12.91 -60.06 39.13
CA PHE A 12 -11.73 -59.82 38.31
C PHE A 12 -12.09 -59.55 36.84
N ALA A 13 -13.06 -60.27 36.29
CA ALA A 13 -13.58 -60.02 34.95
C ALA A 13 -14.24 -58.63 34.85
N ALA A 14 -15.03 -58.22 35.85
CA ALA A 14 -15.64 -56.89 35.90
C ALA A 14 -14.61 -55.76 36.01
N ILE A 15 -13.54 -55.94 36.80
CA ILE A 15 -12.43 -54.98 36.90
C ILE A 15 -11.69 -54.85 35.55
N GLY A 16 -11.49 -55.96 34.84
CA GLY A 16 -10.87 -55.96 33.50
C GLY A 16 -11.69 -55.19 32.47
N ILE A 17 -13.02 -55.35 32.49
CA ILE A 17 -13.93 -54.58 31.62
C ILE A 17 -13.86 -53.08 31.97
N GLY A 18 -13.83 -52.73 33.26
CA GLY A 18 -13.66 -51.34 33.71
C GLY A 18 -12.35 -50.71 33.23
N ALA A 19 -11.23 -51.45 33.30
CA ALA A 19 -9.93 -50.99 32.82
C ALA A 19 -9.91 -50.76 31.29
N MET A 20 -10.57 -51.63 30.52
CA MET A 20 -10.72 -51.47 29.06
C MET A 20 -11.51 -50.21 28.70
N ILE A 21 -12.58 -49.90 29.44
CA ILE A 21 -13.39 -48.68 29.22
C ILE A 21 -12.53 -47.43 29.43
N VAL A 22 -11.81 -47.35 30.55
CA VAL A 22 -10.93 -46.19 30.85
C VAL A 22 -9.81 -46.07 29.81
N PHE A 23 -9.25 -47.20 29.36
CA PHE A 23 -8.22 -47.20 28.33
C PHE A 23 -8.74 -46.60 27.01
N ILE A 24 -9.92 -47.04 26.55
CA ILE A 24 -10.53 -46.51 25.33
C ILE A 24 -10.84 -45.01 25.50
N SER A 25 -11.42 -44.61 26.64
CA SER A 25 -11.70 -43.21 26.94
C SER A 25 -10.45 -42.34 26.92
N MET A 26 -9.35 -42.80 27.53
CA MET A 26 -8.06 -42.09 27.56
C MET A 26 -7.51 -41.87 26.14
N VAL A 27 -7.58 -42.90 25.29
CA VAL A 27 -7.11 -42.82 23.90
C VAL A 27 -7.95 -41.82 23.09
N LEU A 28 -9.27 -41.81 23.27
CA LEU A 28 -10.15 -40.85 22.59
C LEU A 28 -9.89 -39.40 23.03
N VAL A 29 -9.74 -39.16 24.33
CA VAL A 29 -9.41 -37.83 24.87
C VAL A 29 -8.04 -37.37 24.39
N ALA A 30 -7.05 -38.27 24.38
CA ALA A 30 -5.71 -37.98 23.88
C ALA A 30 -5.74 -37.61 22.38
N GLY A 31 -6.55 -38.28 21.57
CA GLY A 31 -6.72 -37.96 20.15
C GLY A 31 -7.29 -36.56 19.92
N ILE A 32 -8.32 -36.16 20.69
CA ILE A 32 -8.90 -34.81 20.60
C ILE A 32 -7.88 -33.76 21.04
N ALA A 33 -7.19 -34.00 22.16
CA ALA A 33 -6.16 -33.10 22.67
C ALA A 33 -5.00 -32.91 21.66
N ALA A 34 -4.55 -33.99 21.02
CA ALA A 34 -3.54 -33.95 19.97
C ALA A 34 -4.01 -33.16 18.75
N SER A 35 -5.26 -33.36 18.30
CA SER A 35 -5.84 -32.61 17.19
C SER A 35 -5.85 -31.11 17.45
N ILE A 36 -6.24 -30.70 18.66
CA ILE A 36 -6.27 -29.28 19.05
C ILE A 36 -4.85 -28.72 19.08
N LEU A 37 -3.88 -29.46 19.62
CA LEU A 37 -2.47 -29.04 19.68
C LEU A 37 -1.90 -28.82 18.27
N VAL A 38 -2.18 -29.73 17.34
CA VAL A 38 -1.74 -29.58 15.94
C VAL A 38 -2.42 -28.38 15.29
N GLN A 39 -3.74 -28.24 15.46
CA GLN A 39 -4.49 -27.12 14.88
C GLN A 39 -3.98 -25.76 15.36
N THR A 40 -3.72 -25.60 16.66
CA THR A 40 -3.19 -24.37 17.21
C THR A 40 -1.76 -24.12 16.73
N SER A 41 -0.94 -25.16 16.63
CA SER A 41 0.43 -25.03 16.10
C SER A 41 0.43 -24.56 14.65
N THR A 42 -0.40 -25.15 13.78
CA THR A 42 -0.53 -24.73 12.38
C THR A 42 -1.09 -23.31 12.25
N GLN A 43 -2.05 -22.92 13.09
CA GLN A 43 -2.57 -21.56 13.07
C GLN A 43 -1.51 -20.53 13.47
N LEU A 44 -0.73 -20.82 14.52
CA LEU A 44 0.37 -19.96 14.95
C LEU A 44 1.47 -19.88 13.87
N GLU A 45 1.76 -20.97 13.18
CA GLU A 45 2.70 -21.00 12.06
C GLU A 45 2.22 -20.13 10.89
N MET A 46 0.96 -20.27 10.45
CA MET A 46 0.39 -19.43 9.39
C MET A 46 0.39 -17.94 9.79
N GLN A 47 0.06 -17.63 11.04
CA GLN A 47 0.10 -16.25 11.53
C GLN A 47 1.52 -15.69 11.56
N ALA A 48 2.50 -16.50 11.98
CA ALA A 48 3.90 -16.11 12.00
C ALA A 48 4.46 -15.88 10.58
N LEU A 49 4.10 -16.74 9.63
CA LEU A 49 4.47 -16.56 8.22
C LEU A 49 3.85 -15.29 7.64
N LYS A 50 2.55 -15.07 7.86
CA LYS A 50 1.86 -13.87 7.37
C LYS A 50 2.47 -12.58 7.94
N SER A 51 2.67 -12.51 9.25
CA SER A 51 3.30 -11.34 9.88
C SER A 51 4.74 -11.13 9.41
N GLY A 52 5.48 -12.22 9.19
CA GLY A 52 6.82 -12.16 8.61
C GLY A 52 6.81 -11.58 7.19
N GLN A 53 5.86 -11.99 6.35
CA GLN A 53 5.68 -11.44 5.00
C GLN A 53 5.30 -9.97 5.03
N GLU A 54 4.32 -9.58 5.85
CA GLU A 54 3.90 -8.18 6.03
C GLU A 54 5.07 -7.30 6.50
N THR A 55 5.89 -7.77 7.43
CA THR A 55 7.07 -7.01 7.91
C THR A 55 8.14 -6.89 6.83
N ILE A 56 8.34 -7.92 6.01
CA ILE A 56 9.28 -7.86 4.89
C ILE A 56 8.77 -6.87 3.84
N ALA A 57 7.48 -6.90 3.52
CA ALA A 57 6.86 -5.93 2.61
C ALA A 57 7.01 -4.51 3.15
N GLU A 58 6.61 -4.24 4.39
CA GLU A 58 6.73 -2.92 5.01
C GLU A 58 8.18 -2.38 5.04
N ALA A 59 9.18 -3.24 5.26
CA ALA A 59 10.58 -2.83 5.29
C ALA A 59 11.23 -2.68 3.90
N SER A 60 10.71 -3.36 2.87
CA SER A 60 11.29 -3.39 1.52
C SER A 60 10.56 -2.48 0.53
N THR A 61 9.25 -2.30 0.71
CA THR A 61 8.42 -1.43 -0.11
C THR A 61 8.73 0.03 0.18
N GLY A 62 8.84 0.82 -0.88
CA GLY A 62 9.01 2.25 -0.75
C GLY A 62 8.94 2.95 -2.09
N LEU A 63 8.46 4.19 -2.05
CA LEU A 63 8.38 5.07 -3.21
C LEU A 63 9.44 6.17 -3.09
N THR A 64 10.13 6.48 -4.19
CA THR A 64 11.02 7.64 -4.26
C THR A 64 10.46 8.68 -5.20
N VAL A 65 10.44 9.92 -4.75
CA VAL A 65 10.23 11.08 -5.62
C VAL A 65 11.56 11.37 -6.31
N LYS A 66 11.55 11.50 -7.64
CA LYS A 66 12.75 11.72 -8.46
C LYS A 66 12.96 13.19 -8.78
N GLY A 67 11.87 13.90 -9.04
CA GLY A 67 11.87 15.33 -9.31
C GLY A 67 10.47 15.89 -9.22
N VAL A 68 10.38 17.21 -9.06
CA VAL A 68 9.10 17.93 -9.04
C VAL A 68 9.18 19.12 -9.97
N GLU A 69 8.25 19.18 -10.92
CA GLU A 69 8.13 20.25 -11.91
C GLU A 69 6.83 21.03 -11.67
N GLY A 70 6.91 22.35 -11.72
CA GLY A 70 5.77 23.25 -11.64
C GLY A 70 5.50 23.94 -12.97
N PHE A 71 4.24 23.92 -13.40
CA PHE A 71 3.79 24.70 -14.55
C PHE A 71 3.24 26.04 -14.08
N ASN A 72 3.93 27.09 -14.50
CA ASN A 72 3.58 28.47 -14.25
C ASN A 72 2.55 28.95 -15.28
N ASP A 73 1.43 29.47 -14.80
CA ASP A 73 0.47 30.19 -15.62
C ASP A 73 0.17 31.53 -14.94
N SER A 74 0.53 32.62 -15.63
CA SER A 74 0.26 33.98 -15.20
C SER A 74 0.89 34.38 -13.85
N GLY A 75 2.06 33.83 -13.53
CA GLY A 75 2.81 34.16 -12.31
C GLY A 75 2.43 33.34 -11.08
N LEU A 76 1.71 32.23 -11.27
CA LEU A 76 1.31 31.27 -10.24
C LEU A 76 1.57 29.85 -10.78
N ILE A 77 2.09 28.95 -9.95
CA ILE A 77 2.17 27.53 -10.32
C ILE A 77 0.77 26.93 -10.15
N LYS A 78 0.15 26.53 -11.26
CA LYS A 78 -1.22 25.99 -11.30
C LYS A 78 -1.30 24.48 -11.44
N LYS A 79 -0.22 23.86 -11.93
CA LYS A 79 -0.10 22.41 -12.04
C LYS A 79 1.27 22.00 -11.52
N LEU A 80 1.31 20.84 -10.88
CA LEU A 80 2.52 20.22 -10.34
C LEU A 80 2.63 18.82 -10.95
N ALA A 81 3.79 18.49 -11.50
CA ALA A 81 4.14 17.15 -11.94
C ALA A 81 5.20 16.59 -10.99
N ILE A 82 4.85 15.54 -10.26
CA ILE A 82 5.74 14.86 -9.32
C ILE A 82 6.16 13.55 -9.98
N GLU A 83 7.43 13.43 -10.37
CA GLU A 83 7.95 12.18 -10.89
C GLU A 83 8.22 11.22 -9.73
N VAL A 84 7.60 10.03 -9.77
CA VAL A 84 7.80 8.99 -8.78
C VAL A 84 8.22 7.68 -9.45
N SER A 85 9.02 6.92 -8.72
CA SER A 85 9.43 5.58 -9.11
C SER A 85 9.56 4.70 -7.85
N PRO A 86 9.23 3.40 -7.92
CA PRO A 86 9.45 2.48 -6.81
C PRO A 86 10.94 2.34 -6.48
N LYS A 87 11.24 2.14 -5.21
CA LYS A 87 12.62 1.87 -4.77
C LYS A 87 13.07 0.50 -5.25
N ALA A 88 14.37 0.36 -5.51
CA ALA A 88 14.95 -0.95 -5.84
C ALA A 88 14.66 -1.98 -4.73
N GLY A 89 14.12 -3.13 -5.12
CA GLY A 89 13.74 -4.21 -4.21
C GLY A 89 12.35 -4.05 -3.59
N SER A 90 11.61 -2.99 -3.93
CA SER A 90 10.19 -2.89 -3.62
C SER A 90 9.41 -3.92 -4.44
N PRO A 91 8.41 -4.61 -3.86
CA PRO A 91 7.38 -5.26 -4.64
C PRO A 91 6.55 -4.20 -5.39
N ASP A 92 5.68 -4.69 -6.28
CA ASP A 92 4.79 -3.84 -7.06
C ASP A 92 3.87 -3.02 -6.15
N ILE A 93 3.72 -1.74 -6.45
CA ILE A 93 2.95 -0.79 -5.64
C ILE A 93 1.67 -0.44 -6.40
N ASP A 94 0.51 -0.56 -5.74
CA ASP A 94 -0.76 -0.09 -6.29
C ASP A 94 -0.98 1.40 -5.98
N LEU A 95 -1.06 2.22 -7.03
CA LEU A 95 -1.30 3.65 -6.90
C LEU A 95 -2.78 4.00 -6.68
N ASN A 96 -3.70 3.06 -6.83
CA ASN A 96 -5.13 3.30 -6.61
C ASN A 96 -5.45 3.58 -5.14
N ASN A 97 -4.75 2.92 -4.22
CA ASN A 97 -4.90 3.12 -2.77
C ASN A 97 -3.89 4.13 -2.21
N THR A 98 -3.07 4.74 -3.06
CA THR A 98 -2.09 5.74 -2.65
C THR A 98 -2.78 7.07 -2.38
N ILE A 99 -2.35 7.73 -1.31
CA ILE A 99 -2.87 9.02 -0.87
C ILE A 99 -1.74 10.03 -0.89
N ILE A 100 -2.02 11.26 -1.32
CA ILE A 100 -1.05 12.34 -1.29
C ILE A 100 -1.50 13.39 -0.30
N GLU A 101 -0.61 13.71 0.62
CA GLU A 101 -0.76 14.84 1.52
C GLU A 101 0.09 15.99 1.01
N ILE A 102 -0.49 17.18 0.87
CA ILE A 102 0.26 18.38 0.46
C ILE A 102 -0.20 19.60 1.26
N THR A 103 0.74 20.46 1.63
CA THR A 103 0.50 21.67 2.42
C THR A 103 1.36 22.83 1.91
N ASP A 104 0.80 24.03 1.89
CA ASP A 104 1.50 25.30 1.61
C ASP A 104 1.85 26.08 2.89
N GLY A 105 1.66 25.43 4.05
CA GLY A 105 1.83 26.00 5.38
C GLY A 105 0.57 26.67 5.95
N SER A 106 -0.42 26.96 5.11
CA SER A 106 -1.71 27.56 5.50
C SER A 106 -2.88 26.59 5.34
N GLU A 107 -2.93 25.86 4.24
CA GLU A 107 -3.92 24.85 3.92
C GLU A 107 -3.24 23.50 3.73
N LYS A 108 -3.89 22.45 4.23
CA LYS A 108 -3.42 21.07 4.11
C LYS A 108 -4.51 20.25 3.44
N HIS A 109 -4.14 19.59 2.34
CA HIS A 109 -5.06 18.85 1.50
C HIS A 109 -4.60 17.41 1.35
N VAL A 110 -5.59 16.53 1.17
CA VAL A 110 -5.41 15.11 0.95
C VAL A 110 -6.03 14.78 -0.41
N LEU A 111 -5.27 14.08 -1.25
CA LEU A 111 -5.65 13.75 -2.61
C LEU A 111 -5.67 12.24 -2.79
N GLU A 112 -6.73 11.76 -3.43
CA GLU A 112 -6.92 10.36 -3.80
C GLU A 112 -6.79 10.18 -5.31
N PHE A 113 -6.60 8.95 -5.79
CA PHE A 113 -6.53 8.71 -7.22
C PHE A 113 -7.88 9.02 -7.89
N GLY A 114 -7.87 9.87 -8.93
CA GLY A 114 -9.08 10.32 -9.62
C GLY A 114 -9.74 9.29 -10.55
N GLY A 115 -9.32 8.03 -10.49
CA GLY A 115 -9.83 6.92 -11.28
C GLY A 115 -9.38 6.93 -12.74
N SER A 116 -9.96 6.05 -13.55
CA SER A 116 -9.54 5.80 -14.94
C SER A 116 -9.57 7.03 -15.86
N ALA A 117 -10.34 8.08 -15.55
CA ALA A 117 -10.36 9.31 -16.34
C ALA A 117 -9.12 10.20 -16.10
N GLN A 118 -8.45 10.00 -14.97
CA GLN A 118 -7.24 10.68 -14.54
C GLN A 118 -5.99 9.81 -14.71
N HIS A 119 -6.06 8.81 -15.59
CA HIS A 119 -4.92 8.02 -16.04
C HIS A 119 -4.63 8.29 -17.52
N VAL A 120 -3.36 8.38 -17.88
CA VAL A 120 -2.92 8.45 -19.28
C VAL A 120 -1.59 7.73 -19.47
N ASN A 121 -1.44 7.01 -20.58
CA ASN A 121 -0.20 6.35 -20.98
C ASN A 121 0.69 7.26 -21.83
N ALA A 122 2.00 7.01 -21.82
CA ALA A 122 3.02 7.76 -22.57
C ALA A 122 2.63 8.00 -24.04
N SER A 123 2.13 6.96 -24.71
CA SER A 123 1.69 7.00 -26.11
C SER A 123 0.57 8.01 -26.38
N SER A 124 -0.29 8.27 -25.40
CA SER A 124 -1.43 9.19 -25.51
C SER A 124 -1.07 10.63 -25.14
N ILE A 125 0.06 10.84 -24.45
CA ILE A 125 0.57 12.18 -24.11
C ILE A 125 1.17 12.86 -25.36
N ASN A 126 1.70 12.06 -26.30
CA ASN A 126 2.36 12.54 -27.52
C ASN A 126 3.48 13.57 -27.23
N GLY A 127 4.19 13.39 -26.11
CA GLY A 127 5.33 14.22 -25.71
C GLY A 127 4.99 15.55 -25.02
N ASP A 128 3.72 15.92 -24.86
CA ASP A 128 3.29 17.14 -24.14
C ASP A 128 2.55 16.79 -22.84
N ILE A 129 3.27 16.82 -21.72
CA ILE A 129 2.75 16.53 -20.38
C ILE A 129 1.84 17.67 -19.87
N GLU A 130 2.10 18.92 -20.25
CA GLU A 130 1.32 20.05 -19.74
C GLU A 130 -0.11 20.05 -20.25
N SER A 131 -0.28 19.78 -21.56
CA SER A 131 -1.58 19.78 -22.22
C SER A 131 -2.33 18.45 -22.10
N ASN A 132 -1.61 17.33 -22.20
CA ASN A 132 -2.22 15.99 -22.29
C ASN A 132 -2.06 15.16 -21.01
N GLY A 133 -1.21 15.59 -20.08
CA GLY A 133 -1.07 14.97 -18.76
C GLY A 133 -2.33 15.11 -17.90
N LYS A 134 -2.46 14.21 -16.93
CA LYS A 134 -3.60 14.20 -16.00
C LYS A 134 -3.18 14.80 -14.67
N PHE A 135 -3.81 15.92 -14.31
CA PHE A 135 -3.52 16.67 -13.07
C PHE A 135 -4.62 16.57 -12.01
N GLY A 136 -5.64 15.75 -12.24
CA GLY A 136 -6.72 15.55 -11.26
C GLY A 136 -7.63 16.75 -11.05
N SER A 137 -8.19 16.86 -9.85
CA SER A 137 -9.17 17.87 -9.43
C SER A 137 -8.83 18.41 -8.03
N ALA A 138 -9.77 19.08 -7.34
CA ALA A 138 -9.53 19.65 -6.01
C ALA A 138 -9.23 18.60 -4.92
N THR A 139 -9.69 17.36 -5.09
CA THR A 139 -9.50 16.27 -4.11
C THR A 139 -8.84 15.05 -4.72
N THR A 140 -8.41 15.13 -5.99
CA THR A 140 -7.87 13.98 -6.69
C THR A 140 -6.60 14.33 -7.43
N PHE A 141 -5.69 13.37 -7.53
CA PHE A 141 -4.52 13.44 -8.40
C PHE A 141 -4.73 12.60 -9.66
N GLY A 142 -3.94 12.89 -10.70
CA GLY A 142 -3.86 12.09 -11.91
C GLY A 142 -2.52 11.36 -12.03
N ILE A 143 -2.53 10.27 -12.79
CA ILE A 143 -1.36 9.45 -13.08
C ILE A 143 -1.07 9.54 -14.58
N THR A 144 0.18 9.81 -14.89
CA THR A 144 0.68 9.97 -16.24
C THR A 144 1.89 9.06 -16.37
N VAL A 145 1.75 7.95 -17.09
CA VAL A 145 2.81 6.94 -17.22
C VAL A 145 3.85 7.43 -18.22
N LEU A 146 5.13 7.46 -17.83
CA LEU A 146 6.25 7.82 -18.72
C LEU A 146 6.91 6.58 -19.29
N GLN A 147 7.26 5.64 -18.41
CA GLN A 147 7.92 4.40 -18.75
C GLN A 147 7.30 3.28 -17.96
N ASP A 148 6.83 2.28 -18.69
CA ASP A 148 6.27 1.03 -18.20
C ASP A 148 6.70 -0.04 -19.21
N ALA A 149 7.45 -1.03 -18.75
CA ALA A 149 8.03 -2.04 -19.63
C ALA A 149 7.12 -3.28 -19.79
N ASP A 150 6.24 -3.53 -18.83
CA ASP A 150 5.37 -4.72 -18.77
C ASP A 150 3.88 -4.40 -18.91
N ASP A 151 3.55 -3.13 -19.19
CA ASP A 151 2.20 -2.59 -19.34
C ASP A 151 1.32 -2.85 -18.09
N SER A 152 1.94 -2.89 -16.91
CA SER A 152 1.27 -3.12 -15.63
C SER A 152 0.44 -1.93 -15.15
N CYS A 153 0.82 -0.70 -15.52
CA CYS A 153 0.18 0.53 -15.07
C CYS A 153 -1.04 0.87 -15.93
N THR A 154 -2.14 0.15 -15.73
CA THR A 154 -3.40 0.39 -16.46
C THR A 154 -4.31 1.40 -15.76
N SER A 155 -5.30 1.92 -16.48
CA SER A 155 -6.23 2.92 -15.92
C SER A 155 -7.18 2.36 -14.85
N SER A 156 -7.37 1.05 -14.80
CA SER A 156 -8.17 0.35 -13.77
C SER A 156 -7.34 -0.23 -12.65
N THR A 157 -6.09 -0.59 -12.94
CA THR A 157 -5.13 -1.15 -11.97
C THR A 157 -3.78 -0.47 -12.21
N PRO A 158 -3.57 0.73 -11.65
CA PRO A 158 -2.33 1.49 -11.82
C PRO A 158 -1.25 0.93 -10.89
N ILE A 159 -0.75 -0.25 -11.25
CA ILE A 159 0.33 -0.92 -10.52
C ILE A 159 1.65 -0.44 -11.12
N ILE A 160 2.64 -0.17 -10.27
CA ILE A 160 3.99 0.21 -10.69
C ILE A 160 5.02 -0.75 -10.11
N GLY A 161 5.90 -1.25 -10.97
CA GLY A 161 6.98 -2.17 -10.63
C GLY A 161 8.36 -1.49 -10.67
N TYR A 162 9.38 -2.31 -10.46
CA TYR A 162 10.76 -1.84 -10.51
C TYR A 162 11.16 -1.40 -11.93
N GLY A 163 11.60 -0.14 -12.05
CA GLY A 163 12.04 0.44 -13.32
C GLY A 163 10.95 1.24 -14.03
N ASP A 164 9.75 1.30 -13.46
CA ASP A 164 8.68 2.15 -13.96
C ASP A 164 8.84 3.58 -13.45
N HIS A 165 8.50 4.51 -14.33
CA HIS A 165 8.50 5.94 -14.06
C HIS A 165 7.13 6.48 -14.38
N VAL A 166 6.51 7.10 -13.38
CA VAL A 166 5.19 7.71 -13.52
C VAL A 166 5.23 9.12 -12.94
N ILE A 167 4.48 10.00 -13.57
CA ILE A 167 4.21 11.33 -13.06
C ILE A 167 2.87 11.30 -12.34
N ILE A 168 2.88 11.78 -11.11
CA ILE A 168 1.67 12.15 -10.40
C ILE A 168 1.41 13.63 -10.67
N GLY A 169 0.33 13.91 -11.37
CA GLY A 169 -0.12 15.26 -11.67
C GLY A 169 -1.11 15.78 -10.62
N VAL A 170 -0.85 16.98 -10.11
CA VAL A 170 -1.64 17.65 -9.09
C VAL A 170 -2.01 19.06 -9.56
N ASN A 171 -3.30 19.42 -9.51
CA ASN A 171 -3.77 20.74 -9.90
C ASN A 171 -3.82 21.69 -8.70
N THR A 172 -2.72 22.41 -8.48
CA THR A 172 -2.56 23.35 -7.36
C THR A 172 -3.54 24.52 -7.42
N SER A 173 -4.06 24.90 -8.59
CA SER A 173 -5.07 25.95 -8.71
C SER A 173 -6.42 25.57 -8.11
N LEU A 174 -6.77 24.28 -8.14
CA LEU A 174 -8.02 23.78 -7.58
C LEU A 174 -7.90 23.37 -6.12
N ILE A 175 -6.69 23.02 -5.70
CA ILE A 175 -6.38 22.58 -4.33
C ILE A 175 -6.19 23.79 -3.42
N PHE A 176 -5.30 24.72 -3.80
CA PHE A 176 -5.01 25.92 -3.03
C PHE A 176 -5.91 27.07 -3.48
N THR A 177 -7.14 27.08 -2.94
CA THR A 177 -8.20 28.00 -3.39
C THR A 177 -7.97 29.46 -2.99
N THR A 178 -7.16 29.72 -1.95
CA THR A 178 -6.82 31.05 -1.45
C THR A 178 -6.13 31.92 -2.49
N ASN A 179 -5.15 31.35 -3.19
CA ASN A 179 -4.36 32.03 -4.22
C ASN A 179 -4.63 31.49 -5.63
N SER A 180 -5.48 30.45 -5.77
CA SER A 180 -5.71 29.75 -7.03
C SER A 180 -4.40 29.26 -7.68
N GLY A 181 -3.50 28.72 -6.85
CA GLY A 181 -2.16 28.26 -7.24
C GLY A 181 -1.10 28.62 -6.19
N LEU A 182 0.14 28.23 -6.44
CA LEU A 182 1.27 28.50 -5.54
C LEU A 182 1.98 29.80 -5.93
N PRO A 183 2.01 30.83 -5.06
CA PRO A 183 2.76 32.04 -5.32
C PRO A 183 4.28 31.83 -5.14
N PRO A 184 5.11 32.77 -5.64
CA PRO A 184 6.55 32.76 -5.41
C PRO A 184 6.89 32.83 -3.91
N ARG A 185 7.99 32.18 -3.51
CA ARG A 185 8.48 32.13 -2.11
C ARG A 185 7.55 31.44 -1.12
N THR A 186 6.87 30.38 -1.57
CA THR A 186 6.04 29.53 -0.72
C THR A 186 6.77 28.22 -0.46
N ASP A 187 6.78 27.82 0.82
CA ASP A 187 7.24 26.50 1.23
C ASP A 187 6.10 25.50 1.06
N VAL A 188 6.37 24.43 0.32
CA VAL A 188 5.40 23.35 0.07
C VAL A 188 6.01 22.06 0.56
N ASP A 189 5.29 21.41 1.47
CA ASP A 189 5.64 20.11 2.02
C ASP A 189 4.55 19.11 1.70
N GLY A 190 4.92 17.86 1.53
CA GLY A 190 3.98 16.79 1.25
C GLY A 190 4.57 15.39 1.37
N LEU A 191 3.67 14.42 1.39
CA LEU A 191 4.00 13.00 1.47
C LEU A 191 3.14 12.24 0.47
N VAL A 192 3.77 11.37 -0.31
CA VAL A 192 3.09 10.35 -1.11
C VAL A 192 3.05 9.08 -0.27
N ILE A 193 1.89 8.79 0.29
CA ILE A 193 1.65 7.69 1.21
C ILE A 193 1.08 6.51 0.44
N ILE A 194 1.85 5.44 0.37
CA ILE A 194 1.48 4.16 -0.25
C ILE A 194 0.86 3.21 0.78
N GLU A 195 0.22 2.13 0.33
CA GLU A 195 -0.49 1.17 1.21
C GLU A 195 0.45 0.49 2.22
N GLU A 196 1.65 0.10 1.76
CA GLU A 196 2.66 -0.54 2.59
C GLU A 196 4.04 0.08 2.32
N GLY A 197 4.82 0.32 3.37
CA GLY A 197 6.21 0.74 3.26
C GLY A 197 6.45 2.24 3.39
N ALA A 198 7.62 2.68 2.92
CA ALA A 198 8.09 4.03 3.15
C ALA A 198 7.44 5.05 2.18
N PRO A 199 6.86 6.16 2.69
CA PRO A 199 6.27 7.18 1.84
C PRO A 199 7.33 7.97 1.07
N GLY A 200 6.96 8.47 -0.11
CA GLY A 200 7.75 9.44 -0.86
C GLY A 200 7.63 10.83 -0.22
N ILE A 201 8.74 11.55 -0.08
CA ILE A 201 8.74 12.90 0.50
C ILE A 201 8.75 13.93 -0.63
N ILE A 202 7.84 14.89 -0.54
CA ILE A 202 7.77 16.09 -1.39
C ILE A 202 8.13 17.27 -0.50
N GLY A 203 9.10 18.07 -0.90
CA GLY A 203 9.49 19.24 -0.12
C GLY A 203 10.29 20.20 -0.98
N PHE A 204 9.72 21.36 -1.25
CA PHE A 204 10.37 22.39 -2.05
C PHE A 204 9.91 23.79 -1.64
N THR A 205 10.76 24.78 -1.94
CA THR A 205 10.41 26.19 -1.80
C THR A 205 10.34 26.80 -3.19
N THR A 206 9.22 27.41 -3.54
CA THR A 206 9.08 28.05 -4.85
C THR A 206 10.02 29.26 -4.98
N PRO A 207 10.64 29.51 -6.15
CA PRO A 207 11.60 30.59 -6.33
C PRO A 207 10.96 31.98 -6.17
N ALA A 208 11.79 33.02 -6.07
CA ALA A 208 11.33 34.39 -5.81
C ALA A 208 10.54 35.04 -6.96
N SER A 209 10.63 34.50 -8.17
CA SER A 209 9.88 34.92 -9.35
C SER A 209 9.83 33.79 -10.35
N TYR A 210 8.73 33.69 -11.09
CA TYR A 210 8.55 32.72 -12.17
C TYR A 210 8.83 33.41 -13.50
N VAL A 211 9.91 32.99 -14.16
CA VAL A 211 10.36 33.56 -15.44
C VAL A 211 10.01 32.63 -16.60
N ASP A 212 10.15 31.32 -16.37
CA ASP A 212 9.84 30.28 -17.33
C ASP A 212 8.44 29.70 -17.06
N ASP A 213 7.85 29.09 -18.11
CA ASP A 213 6.55 28.42 -18.02
C ASP A 213 6.65 27.09 -17.29
N ILE A 214 7.83 26.44 -17.31
CA ILE A 214 8.14 25.20 -16.60
C ILE A 214 9.30 25.46 -15.66
N ILE A 215 9.13 25.09 -14.40
CA ILE A 215 10.10 25.34 -13.33
C ILE A 215 10.39 24.03 -12.61
N GLU A 216 11.67 23.65 -12.56
CA GLU A 216 12.15 22.56 -11.71
C GLU A 216 12.20 23.04 -10.25
N LEU A 217 11.52 22.33 -9.35
CA LEU A 217 11.35 22.70 -7.95
C LEU A 217 12.15 21.79 -7.00
N GLN A 218 12.40 20.54 -7.41
CA GLN A 218 13.14 19.54 -6.65
C GLN A 218 13.92 18.61 -7.59
#